data_AF-A0A7C5X1D4-F1
#
_entry.id   AF-A0A7C5X1D4-F1
#
_cell.length_a   1.000
_cell.length_b   1.000
_cell.length_c   1.000
_cell.angle_alpha   90.00
_cell.angle_beta   90.00
_cell.angle_gamma   90.00
#
_symmetry.space_group_name_H-M   'P 1'
#
loop_
_entity.id
_entity.type
_entity.pdbx_description
1 polymer ?
#
loop_
_entity_poly.entity_id
_entity_poly.type
_entity_poly.pdbx_seq_one_letter_code
_entity_poly.pdbx_strand_id
1 'polypeptide(L)' 'MNIEALINDLTNRVVVAAWALFMLSWAIGWLLKGSPIPIYRVKRFGQDVVEDAILGAFWLAVGTSIFALIKYLASST' A
#
# COMPACT_ATOMS: atom_id res chain seq x y z
N MET A 1 -7.51 24.15 15.77
CA MET A 1 -7.63 23.02 14.84
C MET A 1 -8.63 22.04 15.43
N ASN A 2 -9.64 21.64 14.66
CA ASN A 2 -10.66 20.70 15.13
C ASN A 2 -10.08 19.27 15.13
N ILE A 3 -10.42 18.43 16.12
CA ILE A 3 -9.88 17.07 16.24
C ILE A 3 -10.15 16.24 14.98
N GLU A 4 -11.32 16.43 14.36
CA GLU A 4 -11.69 15.80 13.09
C GLU A 4 -10.74 16.17 11.95
N ALA A 5 -10.32 17.44 11.86
CA ALA A 5 -9.40 17.89 10.83
C ALA A 5 -8.02 17.25 11.00
N LEU A 6 -7.56 17.08 12.25
CA LEU A 6 -6.31 16.39 12.57
C LEU A 6 -6.36 14.91 12.17
N ILE A 7 -7.43 14.21 12.53
CA ILE A 7 -7.60 12.77 12.19
C ILE A 7 -7.63 12.57 10.67
N ASN A 8 -8.33 13.44 9.94
CA ASN A 8 -8.42 13.35 8.49
C ASN A 8 -7.08 13.63 7.81
N ASP A 9 -6.33 14.66 8.24
CA ASP A 9 -5.00 14.95 7.69
C ASP A 9 -4.02 13.81 7.97
N LEU A 10 -4.00 13.30 9.21
CA LEU A 10 -3.12 12.20 9.58
C LEU A 10 -3.45 10.91 8.81
N THR A 11 -4.74 10.58 8.69
CA THR A 11 -5.20 9.42 7.90
C THR A 11 -4.73 9.54 6.45
N ASN A 12 -4.94 10.70 5.82
CA ASN A 12 -4.51 10.91 4.44
C ASN A 12 -2.99 10.76 4.27
N ARG A 13 -2.19 11.31 5.18
CA ARG A 13 -0.72 11.17 5.13
C ARG A 13 -0.27 9.72 5.26
N VAL A 14 -0.89 8.97 6.18
CA VAL A 14 -0.56 7.54 6.38
C VAL A 14 -0.92 6.72 5.13
N VAL A 15 -2.11 6.96 4.55
CA VAL A 15 -2.53 6.28 3.32
C VAL A 15 -1.58 6.57 2.16
N VAL A 16 -1.19 7.83 1.97
CA VAL A 16 -0.24 8.22 0.93
C VAL A 16 1.13 7.57 1.15
N ALA A 17 1.64 7.57 2.38
CA ALA A 17 2.91 6.91 2.72
C ALA A 17 2.86 5.39 2.46
N ALA A 18 1.72 4.75 2.77
CA ALA A 18 1.54 3.32 2.53
C ALA A 18 1.50 2.98 1.03
N TRP A 19 0.82 3.79 0.21
CA TRP A 19 0.84 3.64 -1.25
C TRP A 19 2.23 3.89 -1.85
N ALA A 20 2.98 4.84 -1.30
CA ALA A 20 4.37 5.09 -1.72
C ALA A 20 5.28 3.89 -1.43
N LEU A 21 5.14 3.27 -0.23
CA LEU A 21 5.87 2.05 0.12
C LEU A 21 5.50 0.87 -0.78
N PHE A 22 4.21 0.72 -1.10
CA PHE A 22 3.76 -0.27 -2.07
C PHE A 22 4.45 -0.08 -3.43
N MET A 23 4.40 1.14 -3.99
CA MET A 23 5.00 1.42 -5.29
C MET A 23 6.51 1.16 -5.31
N LEU A 24 7.20 1.51 -4.22
CA LEU A 24 8.63 1.25 -4.08
C LEU A 24 8.94 -0.25 -4.03
N SER A 25 8.20 -1.01 -3.22
CA SER A 25 8.35 -2.47 -3.13
C SER A 25 8.05 -3.16 -4.46
N TRP A 26 6.96 -2.75 -5.12
CA TRP A 26 6.54 -3.27 -6.42
C TRP A 26 7.58 -3.00 -7.52
N ALA A 27 8.10 -1.76 -7.59
CA ALA A 27 9.13 -1.38 -8.54
C ALA A 27 10.44 -2.19 -8.33
N ILE A 28 10.85 -2.38 -7.08
CA ILE A 28 12.03 -3.19 -6.74
C ILE A 28 11.81 -4.66 -7.13
N GLY A 29 10.65 -5.22 -6.83
CA GLY A 29 10.32 -6.60 -7.19
C GLY A 29 10.41 -6.86 -8.71
N TRP A 30 9.88 -5.93 -9.51
CA TRP A 30 10.03 -5.98 -10.97
C TRP A 30 11.47 -5.79 -11.44
N LEU A 31 12.23 -4.88 -10.82
CA LEU A 31 13.64 -4.67 -11.14
C LEU A 31 14.47 -5.95 -10.92
N LEU A 32 14.24 -6.64 -9.81
CA LEU A 32 14.93 -7.89 -9.48
C LEU A 32 14.53 -9.04 -10.41
N LYS A 33 13.23 -9.19 -10.68
CA LYS A 33 12.70 -10.21 -11.59
C LYS A 33 13.12 -10.00 -13.05
N GLY A 34 13.10 -8.74 -13.51
CA GLY A 34 13.46 -8.33 -14.87
C GLY A 34 14.97 -8.24 -15.13
N SER A 35 15.78 -8.34 -14.08
CA SER A 35 17.24 -8.28 -14.22
C SER A 35 17.77 -9.46 -15.06
N PRO A 36 18.73 -9.22 -15.98
CA PRO A 36 19.38 -10.26 -16.78
C PRO A 36 20.42 -11.05 -15.97
N ILE A 37 20.13 -11.30 -14.68
CA ILE A 37 21.04 -11.98 -13.75
C ILE A 37 20.67 -13.48 -13.70
N PRO A 38 21.62 -14.40 -13.96
CA PRO A 38 21.36 -15.85 -13.96
C PRO A 38 21.38 -16.45 -12.54
N ILE A 39 20.82 -15.73 -11.55
CA ILE A 39 20.70 -16.21 -10.17
C ILE A 39 19.23 -16.48 -9.89
N TYR A 40 18.85 -17.76 -9.90
CA TYR A 40 17.46 -18.19 -9.68
C TYR A 40 16.87 -17.65 -8.36
N ARG A 41 17.67 -17.61 -7.29
CA ARG A 41 17.25 -17.10 -5.97
C ARG A 41 16.83 -15.62 -6.02
N VAL A 42 17.52 -14.79 -6.81
CA VAL A 42 17.21 -13.35 -6.93
C VAL A 42 15.90 -13.14 -7.70
N LYS A 43 15.69 -13.91 -8.77
CA LYS A 43 14.43 -13.86 -9.53
C LYS A 43 13.23 -14.33 -8.70
N ARG A 44 13.42 -15.37 -7.88
CA ARG A 44 12.38 -15.86 -6.95
C ARG A 44 12.07 -14.84 -5.86
N PHE A 45 13.09 -14.24 -5.25
CA PHE A 45 12.90 -13.18 -4.26
C PHE A 45 12.15 -11.97 -4.86
N GLY A 46 12.50 -11.56 -6.08
CA GLY A 46 11.77 -10.50 -6.79
C GLY A 46 10.30 -10.84 -7.03
N GLN A 47 9.98 -12.11 -7.33
CA GLN A 47 8.61 -12.59 -7.47
C GLN A 47 7.85 -12.58 -6.14
N ASP A 48 8.46 -13.10 -5.07
CA ASP A 48 7.87 -13.14 -3.72
C ASP A 48 7.58 -11.71 -3.23
N VAL A 49 8.49 -10.76 -3.46
CA VAL A 49 8.30 -9.32 -3.14
C VAL A 49 7.13 -8.69 -3.91
N VAL A 50 6.96 -9.01 -5.20
CA VAL A 50 5.82 -8.49 -5.98
C VAL A 50 4.51 -9.06 -5.45
N GLU A 51 4.47 -10.34 -5.10
CA GLU A 51 3.29 -11.00 -4.55
C GLU A 51 2.87 -10.38 -3.21
N ASP A 52 3.82 -10.23 -2.30
CA ASP A 52 3.61 -9.59 -1.00
C ASP A 52 3.17 -8.12 -1.16
N ALA A 53 3.77 -7.39 -2.10
CA ALA A 53 3.39 -6.01 -2.40
C ALA A 53 1.93 -5.91 -2.89
N ILE A 54 1.51 -6.79 -3.81
CA ILE A 54 0.14 -6.80 -4.34
C ILE A 54 -0.87 -7.14 -3.23
N LEU A 55 -0.55 -8.11 -2.37
CA LEU A 55 -1.39 -8.44 -1.22
C LEU A 55 -1.49 -7.26 -0.25
N GLY A 56 -0.39 -6.56 -0.01
CA GLY A 56 -0.36 -5.33 0.79
C GLY A 56 -1.22 -4.21 0.22
N ALA A 57 -1.13 -3.95 -1.09
CA ALA A 57 -1.99 -2.97 -1.77
C ALA A 57 -3.47 -3.36 -1.72
N PHE A 58 -3.78 -4.65 -1.86
CA PHE A 58 -5.15 -5.15 -1.72
C PHE A 58 -5.70 -4.83 -0.33
N TRP A 59 -4.96 -5.14 0.73
CA TRP A 59 -5.38 -4.82 2.09
C TRP A 59 -5.48 -3.31 2.36
N LEU A 60 -4.57 -2.51 1.79
CA LEU A 60 -4.67 -1.05 1.88
C LEU A 60 -5.94 -0.51 1.20
N ALA A 61 -6.27 -1.01 0.02
CA ALA A 61 -7.49 -0.60 -0.70
C ALA A 61 -8.75 -1.00 0.08
N VAL A 62 -8.79 -2.22 0.62
CA VAL A 62 -9.91 -2.69 1.45
C VAL A 62 -10.03 -1.87 2.74
N GLY A 63 -8.93 -1.66 3.47
CA GLY A 63 -8.93 -0.91 4.72
C GLY A 63 -9.36 0.55 4.53
N THR A 64 -8.87 1.21 3.48
CA THR A 64 -9.28 2.59 3.16
C THR A 64 -10.74 2.68 2.74
N SER A 65 -11.25 1.70 1.99
CA SER A 65 -12.66 1.62 1.60
C SER A 65 -13.58 1.44 2.82
N ILE A 66 -13.27 0.50 3.72
CA ILE A 66 -14.03 0.27 4.96
C ILE A 66 -14.01 1.53 5.84
N PHE A 67 -12.85 2.17 6.00
CA PHE A 67 -12.75 3.38 6.79
C PHE A 67 -13.57 4.54 6.21
N ALA A 68 -13.57 4.69 4.88
CA ALA A 68 -14.40 5.67 4.19
C ALA A 68 -15.90 5.40 4.40
N LEU A 69 -16.33 4.14 4.38
CA LEU A 69 -17.71 3.74 4.67
C LEU A 69 -18.12 4.09 6.11
N ILE A 70 -17.26 3.78 7.10
CA ILE A 70 -17.51 4.12 8.51
C ILE A 70 -17.63 5.63 8.67
N LYS A 71 -16.70 6.39 8.06
CA LYS A 71 -16.73 7.86 8.10
C LYS A 71 -18.02 8.42 7.48
N TYR A 72 -18.45 7.86 6.35
CA TYR A 72 -19.69 8.27 5.69
C TYR A 72 -20.90 8.05 6.62
N LEU A 73 -21.03 6.86 7.20
CA LEU A 73 -22.13 6.54 8.14
C LEU A 73 -22.10 7.44 9.38
N ALA A 74 -20.92 7.63 9.98
CA ALA A 74 -20.75 8.49 11.15
C ALA A 74 -21.06 9.97 10.85
N SER A 75 -20.79 10.47 9.64
CA SER A 75 -21.13 11.84 9.24
C SER A 75 -22.60 12.06 8.90
N SER A 76 -23.34 10.97 8.65
CA SER A 76 -24.77 11.01 8.29
C SER A 76 -25.72 10.99 9.49
N THR A 77 -25.17 10.97 10.71
CA THR A 77 -25.91 11.00 11.98
C THR A 77 -25.68 12.33 12.68
#